data_AF-A0A0D2DD92-F1
#
_entry.id   AF-A0A0D2DD92-F1
#
_cell.length_a   1.000
_cell.length_b   1.000
_cell.length_c   1.000
_cell.angle_alpha   90.00
_cell.angle_beta   90.00
_cell.angle_gamma   90.00
#
_symmetry.space_group_name_H-M   'P 1'
#
loop_
_entity.id
_entity.type
_entity.pdbx_description
1 polymer ?
#
loop_
_entity_poly.entity_id
_entity_poly.type
_entity_poly.pdbx_seq_one_letter_code
_entity_poly.pdbx_strand_id
1 'polypeptide(L)'
;MAQTKSIRRRSGPLTPKRGQAQRVNPSPRTTSGKRLRAQPGDPIPVRRPRRYRPGTLALREIRRYQQSTDLLILKLPFARLVREVALSILPYHAAQDLRWQSQAIQALQEASEAFLVHLFEDTNLCAIHAKRVTIMQKDIQLARRIRGAWGGLG
;
A
#
# COMPACT_ATOMS: atom_id res chain seq x y z
N MET A 1 24.58 11.10 -38.12
CA MET A 1 24.99 12.47 -37.74
C MET A 1 24.21 13.46 -38.61
N ALA A 2 23.16 14.09 -38.08
CA ALA A 2 22.33 15.07 -38.79
C ALA A 2 21.70 16.04 -37.77
N GLN A 3 21.37 17.24 -38.24
CA GLN A 3 21.40 18.53 -37.55
C GLN A 3 20.06 19.00 -36.92
N THR A 4 20.17 20.16 -36.22
CA THR A 4 19.14 21.21 -35.95
C THR A 4 18.35 21.09 -34.64
N LYS A 5 18.06 22.14 -33.84
CA LYS A 5 18.18 23.61 -33.94
C LYS A 5 18.01 24.19 -32.51
N SER A 6 18.93 25.04 -32.06
CA SER A 6 18.83 25.79 -30.80
C SER A 6 18.13 27.14 -31.00
N ILE A 7 17.13 27.45 -30.15
CA ILE A 7 16.50 28.77 -30.05
C ILE A 7 17.13 29.55 -28.90
N ARG A 8 17.69 30.73 -29.20
CA ARG A 8 18.16 31.74 -28.23
C ARG A 8 17.77 33.14 -28.71
N ARG A 9 16.82 33.81 -28.03
CA ARG A 9 16.49 35.26 -28.06
C ARG A 9 15.61 35.49 -26.81
N ARG A 10 15.75 36.47 -25.91
CA ARG A 10 16.36 37.81 -25.88
C ARG A 10 16.72 38.20 -24.45
N SER A 11 17.77 39.00 -24.33
CA SER A 11 18.24 39.75 -23.17
C SER A 11 17.48 41.08 -22.99
N GLY A 12 17.36 41.55 -21.74
CA GLY A 12 17.02 42.93 -21.39
C GLY A 12 16.84 43.08 -19.87
N PRO A 13 17.65 43.89 -19.16
CA PRO A 13 17.52 44.09 -17.72
C PRO A 13 16.62 45.30 -17.45
N LEU A 14 15.58 45.15 -16.63
CA LEU A 14 14.80 46.29 -16.12
C LEU A 14 14.55 46.11 -14.61
N THR A 15 15.06 47.07 -13.86
CA THR A 15 15.04 47.25 -12.41
C THR A 15 13.61 47.46 -11.86
N PRO A 16 13.41 47.26 -10.53
CA PRO A 16 12.09 46.92 -9.99
C PRO A 16 11.21 48.14 -9.74
N LYS A 17 9.97 48.11 -10.23
CA LYS A 17 8.93 49.08 -9.84
C LYS A 17 8.39 48.74 -8.44
N ARG A 18 8.69 49.64 -7.52
CA ARG A 18 8.15 49.83 -6.17
C ARG A 18 6.61 49.86 -6.21
N GLY A 19 5.99 48.70 -6.00
CA GLY A 19 4.54 48.53 -5.83
C GLY A 19 4.14 48.71 -4.36
N GLN A 20 3.09 49.50 -4.15
CA GLN A 20 2.54 49.90 -2.86
C GLN A 20 2.29 48.70 -1.94
N ALA A 21 2.92 48.72 -0.76
CA ALA A 21 2.66 47.77 0.31
C ALA A 21 1.25 47.98 0.86
N GLN A 22 0.32 47.08 0.52
CA GLN A 22 -0.94 46.94 1.25
C GLN A 22 -0.61 46.46 2.66
N ARG A 23 -0.98 47.28 3.66
CA ARG A 23 -0.93 46.95 5.08
C ARG A 23 -1.77 45.70 5.35
N VAL A 24 -1.10 44.60 5.67
CA VAL A 24 -1.75 43.40 6.21
C VAL A 24 -2.05 43.68 7.68
N ASN A 25 -3.33 43.83 8.03
CA ASN A 25 -3.78 43.97 9.41
C ASN A 25 -3.46 42.69 10.20
N PRO A 26 -2.91 42.79 11.42
CA PRO A 26 -2.67 41.62 12.26
C PRO A 26 -4.01 41.03 12.71
N SER A 27 -4.24 39.74 12.47
CA SER A 27 -5.40 39.01 12.98
C SER A 27 -5.40 39.01 14.52
N PRO A 28 -6.54 39.24 15.18
CA PRO A 28 -6.61 39.30 16.63
C PRO A 28 -6.29 37.93 17.24
N ARG A 29 -5.33 37.91 18.19
CA ARG A 29 -5.05 36.77 19.07
C ARG A 29 -6.34 36.34 19.75
N THR A 30 -6.83 35.16 19.42
CA THR A 30 -7.91 34.52 20.17
C THR A 30 -7.43 34.27 21.59
N THR A 31 -8.11 34.92 22.53
CA THR A 31 -7.95 34.76 23.97
C THR A 31 -8.21 33.31 24.36
N SER A 32 -7.30 32.77 25.17
CA SER A 32 -7.41 31.47 25.83
C SER A 32 -8.69 31.42 26.67
N GLY A 33 -9.73 30.80 26.12
CA GLY A 33 -10.97 30.53 26.83
C GLY A 33 -10.70 29.73 28.10
N LYS A 34 -11.10 30.31 29.25
CA LYS A 34 -11.19 29.65 30.55
C LYS A 34 -11.84 28.27 30.38
N ARG A 35 -11.09 27.19 30.62
CA ARG A 35 -11.69 25.86 30.79
C ARG A 35 -12.53 25.91 32.06
N LEU A 36 -13.86 25.92 31.91
CA LEU A 36 -14.80 25.65 33.01
C LEU A 36 -14.38 24.31 33.64
N ARG A 37 -14.08 24.35 34.94
CA ARG A 37 -13.74 23.16 35.74
C ARG A 37 -15.02 22.31 35.83
N ALA A 38 -14.96 21.07 35.35
CA ALA A 38 -16.09 20.15 35.40
C ALA A 38 -16.59 20.01 36.85
N GLN A 39 -17.89 20.18 37.07
CA GLN A 39 -18.54 20.04 38.36
C GLN A 39 -18.91 18.58 38.63
N PRO A 40 -18.98 18.14 39.90
CA PRO A 40 -19.50 16.80 40.24
C PRO A 40 -20.93 16.64 39.67
N GLY A 41 -21.12 15.67 38.76
CA GLY A 41 -22.39 15.45 38.06
C GLY A 41 -22.37 15.83 36.57
N ASP A 42 -21.38 16.60 36.10
CA ASP A 42 -21.19 16.83 34.67
C ASP A 42 -20.85 15.50 33.97
N PRO A 43 -21.47 15.18 32.82
CA PRO A 43 -21.04 14.02 32.04
C PRO A 43 -19.56 14.19 31.71
N ILE A 44 -18.74 13.18 32.07
CA ILE A 44 -17.31 13.17 31.73
C ILE A 44 -17.20 13.48 30.24
N PRO A 45 -16.48 14.56 29.82
CA PRO A 45 -16.35 14.87 28.41
C PRO A 45 -15.66 13.70 27.70
N VAL A 46 -16.45 12.81 27.09
CA VAL A 46 -15.93 11.72 26.29
C VAL A 46 -15.31 12.36 25.05
N ARG A 47 -13.98 12.54 25.08
CA ARG A 47 -13.26 13.04 23.91
C ARG A 47 -13.58 12.11 22.76
N ARG A 48 -14.03 12.68 21.64
CA ARG A 48 -14.25 11.92 20.41
C ARG A 48 -13.01 11.06 20.14
N PRO A 49 -13.16 9.75 19.92
CA PRO A 49 -12.01 8.89 19.67
C PRO A 49 -11.23 9.43 18.48
N ARG A 50 -9.91 9.53 18.63
CA ARG A 50 -9.03 10.06 17.59
C ARG A 50 -9.08 9.10 16.39
N ARG A 51 -9.67 9.52 15.28
CA ARG A 51 -9.65 8.78 14.01
C ARG A 51 -8.45 9.21 13.18
N TYR A 52 -7.68 8.25 12.67
CA TYR A 52 -6.64 8.51 11.68
C TYR A 52 -7.26 8.94 10.35
N ARG A 53 -6.59 9.81 9.59
CA ARG A 53 -7.03 10.14 8.23
C ARG A 53 -6.94 8.89 7.35
N PRO A 54 -7.87 8.68 6.40
CA PRO A 54 -7.76 7.59 5.43
C PRO A 54 -6.37 7.55 4.80
N GLY A 55 -5.80 6.34 4.65
CA GLY A 55 -4.43 6.13 4.16
C GLY A 55 -3.31 6.26 5.21
N THR A 56 -3.54 6.90 6.37
CA THR A 56 -2.48 7.06 7.40
C THR A 56 -2.06 5.72 8.00
N LEU A 57 -3.02 4.84 8.31
CA LEU A 57 -2.72 3.50 8.83
C LEU A 57 -2.15 2.60 7.74
N ALA A 58 -2.69 2.66 6.51
CA ALA A 58 -2.17 1.90 5.37
C ALA A 58 -0.68 2.20 5.10
N LEU A 59 -0.26 3.47 5.10
CA LEU A 59 1.15 3.83 4.94
C LEU A 59 2.04 3.34 6.09
N ARG A 60 1.50 3.26 7.31
CA ARG A 60 2.22 2.71 8.46
C ARG A 60 2.39 1.20 8.33
N GLU A 61 1.35 0.50 7.91
CA GLU A 61 1.36 -0.94 7.66
C GLU A 61 2.32 -1.30 6.53
N ILE A 62 2.27 -0.58 5.39
CA ILE A 62 3.20 -0.78 4.27
C ILE A 62 4.65 -0.68 4.73
N ARG A 63 5.01 0.38 5.48
CA ARG A 63 6.38 0.56 6.00
C ARG A 63 6.79 -0.55 6.96
N ARG A 64 5.86 -1.02 7.81
CA ARG A 64 6.10 -2.12 8.74
C ARG A 64 6.38 -3.41 7.97
N TYR A 65 5.49 -3.78 7.04
CA TYR A 65 5.58 -5.04 6.30
C TYR A 65 6.75 -5.08 5.31
N GLN A 66 7.17 -3.93 4.78
CA GLN A 66 8.38 -3.84 3.94
C GLN A 66 9.69 -3.94 4.74
N GLN A 67 9.66 -3.71 6.05
CA GLN A 67 10.84 -3.85 6.91
C GLN A 67 10.95 -5.25 7.53
N SER A 68 9.81 -5.91 7.76
CA SER A 68 9.76 -7.26 8.31
C SER A 68 9.94 -8.33 7.23
N THR A 69 10.40 -9.51 7.62
CA THR A 69 10.48 -10.71 6.76
C THR A 69 9.63 -11.86 7.30
N ASP A 70 8.67 -11.56 8.18
CA ASP A 70 7.81 -12.56 8.80
C ASP A 70 6.76 -13.07 7.80
N LEU A 71 6.44 -14.36 7.87
CA LEU A 71 5.32 -14.94 7.12
C LEU A 71 3.99 -14.36 7.60
N LEU A 72 3.18 -13.87 6.66
CA LEU A 72 1.93 -13.16 6.92
C LEU A 72 0.71 -14.08 6.92
N ILE A 73 0.78 -15.21 6.21
CA ILE A 73 -0.31 -16.20 6.18
C ILE A 73 -0.20 -17.11 7.42
N LEU A 74 -1.34 -17.42 8.04
CA LEU A 74 -1.38 -18.34 9.18
C LEU A 74 -0.96 -19.75 8.75
N LYS A 75 0.01 -20.33 9.46
CA LYS A 75 0.61 -21.63 9.13
C LYS A 75 -0.38 -22.79 9.07
N LEU A 76 -1.32 -22.88 10.03
CA LEU A 76 -2.25 -24.02 10.10
C LEU A 76 -3.31 -24.02 8.99
N PRO A 77 -4.01 -22.90 8.69
CA PRO A 77 -4.89 -22.82 7.52
C PRO A 77 -4.17 -23.12 6.20
N PHE A 78 -2.96 -22.58 6.01
CA PHE A 78 -2.15 -22.84 4.82
C PHE A 78 -1.80 -24.33 4.70
N ALA A 79 -1.36 -24.97 5.78
CA ALA A 79 -1.06 -26.39 5.82
C ALA A 79 -2.28 -27.27 5.49
N ARG A 80 -3.49 -26.88 5.93
CA ARG A 80 -4.74 -27.58 5.58
C ARG A 80 -5.05 -27.45 4.09
N LEU A 81 -4.92 -26.24 3.53
CA LEU A 81 -5.12 -25.99 2.10
C LEU A 81 -4.14 -26.80 1.24
N VAL A 82 -2.85 -26.83 1.58
CA VAL A 82 -1.85 -27.62 0.86
C VAL A 82 -2.21 -29.09 0.83
N ARG A 83 -2.68 -29.65 1.96
CA ARG A 83 -3.11 -31.05 2.03
C ARG A 83 -4.37 -31.30 1.21
N GLU A 84 -5.34 -30.39 1.24
CA GLU A 84 -6.57 -30.47 0.44
C GLU A 84 -6.26 -30.47 -1.07
N VAL A 85 -5.39 -29.56 -1.52
CA VAL A 85 -4.95 -29.48 -2.93
C VAL A 85 -4.16 -30.74 -3.33
N ALA A 86 -3.32 -31.26 -2.44
CA ALA A 86 -2.60 -32.51 -2.72
C ALA A 86 -3.54 -33.70 -2.90
N LEU A 87 -4.62 -33.78 -2.09
CA LEU A 87 -5.64 -34.82 -2.21
C LEU A 87 -6.44 -34.73 -3.52
N SER A 88 -6.62 -33.54 -4.10
CA SER A 88 -7.35 -33.38 -5.36
C SER A 88 -6.53 -33.68 -6.61
N ILE A 89 -5.20 -33.55 -6.53
CA ILE A 89 -4.29 -33.74 -7.66
C ILE A 89 -3.73 -35.16 -7.70
N LEU A 90 -3.52 -35.81 -6.55
CA LEU A 90 -2.90 -37.12 -6.48
C LEU A 90 -3.92 -38.27 -6.65
N PRO A 91 -3.53 -39.39 -7.28
CA PRO A 91 -4.33 -40.61 -7.27
C PRO A 91 -4.66 -41.05 -5.84
N TYR A 92 -5.89 -41.52 -5.60
CA TYR A 92 -6.41 -41.85 -4.26
C TYR A 92 -5.43 -42.67 -3.39
N HIS A 93 -4.81 -43.69 -3.97
CA HIS A 93 -3.85 -44.56 -3.28
C HIS A 93 -2.57 -43.84 -2.85
N ALA A 94 -2.08 -42.88 -3.63
CA ALA A 94 -0.89 -42.11 -3.29
C ALA A 94 -1.20 -40.99 -2.27
N ALA A 95 -2.42 -40.47 -2.32
CA ALA A 95 -2.83 -39.31 -1.52
C ALA A 95 -3.04 -39.64 -0.03
N GLN A 96 -3.54 -40.85 0.28
CA GLN A 96 -3.76 -41.28 1.67
C GLN A 96 -2.46 -41.51 2.46
N ASP A 97 -1.43 -41.98 1.79
CA ASP A 97 -0.13 -42.27 2.41
C ASP A 97 0.82 -41.06 2.41
N LEU A 98 0.40 -39.93 1.82
CA LEU A 98 1.26 -38.76 1.71
C LEU A 98 1.50 -38.08 3.07
N ARG A 99 2.74 -38.20 3.54
CA ARG A 99 3.23 -37.49 4.73
C ARG A 99 3.99 -36.23 4.33
N TRP A 100 3.67 -35.13 5.00
CA TRP A 100 4.34 -33.86 4.80
C TRP A 100 5.41 -33.62 5.85
N GLN A 101 6.62 -33.26 5.40
CA GLN A 101 7.61 -32.66 6.28
C GLN A 101 7.18 -31.24 6.67
N SER A 102 7.50 -30.81 7.89
CA SER A 102 7.22 -29.44 8.36
C SER A 102 7.94 -28.40 7.49
N GLN A 103 9.20 -28.67 7.15
CA GLN A 103 10.02 -27.82 6.28
C GLN A 103 9.45 -27.70 4.86
N ALA A 104 8.88 -28.77 4.30
CA ALA A 104 8.26 -28.73 2.98
C ALA A 104 7.05 -27.78 2.94
N ILE A 105 6.21 -27.80 3.99
CA ILE A 105 5.07 -26.87 4.10
C ILE A 105 5.57 -25.42 4.26
N GLN A 106 6.64 -25.20 5.04
CA GLN A 106 7.24 -23.87 5.19
C GLN A 106 7.79 -23.32 3.87
N ALA A 107 8.52 -24.14 3.11
CA ALA A 107 9.06 -23.76 1.80
C ALA A 107 7.92 -23.42 0.80
N LEU A 108 6.84 -24.20 0.79
CA LEU A 108 5.66 -23.88 -0.03
C LEU A 108 5.02 -22.55 0.39
N GLN A 109 4.98 -22.27 1.70
CA GLN A 109 4.44 -21.02 2.20
C GLN A 109 5.30 -19.82 1.80
N GLU A 110 6.62 -19.90 1.99
CA GLU A 110 7.55 -18.86 1.57
C GLU A 110 7.45 -18.56 0.08
N ALA A 111 7.44 -19.59 -0.77
CA ALA A 111 7.30 -19.44 -2.21
C ALA A 111 5.95 -18.81 -2.60
N SER A 112 4.86 -19.22 -1.95
CA SER A 112 3.52 -18.70 -2.22
C SER A 112 3.38 -17.23 -1.81
N GLU A 113 3.88 -16.85 -0.64
CA GLU A 113 3.85 -15.46 -0.18
C GLU A 113 4.74 -14.56 -1.05
N ALA A 114 5.94 -14.99 -1.41
CA ALA A 114 6.81 -14.26 -2.32
C ALA A 114 6.15 -14.04 -3.70
N PHE A 115 5.50 -15.07 -4.24
CA PHE A 115 4.75 -14.96 -5.49
C PHE A 115 3.63 -13.92 -5.40
N LEU A 116 2.84 -13.94 -4.32
CA LEU A 116 1.73 -13.01 -4.11
C LEU A 116 2.22 -11.57 -3.92
N VAL A 117 3.31 -11.35 -3.18
CA VAL A 117 3.89 -10.01 -3.01
C VAL A 117 4.30 -9.44 -4.36
N HIS A 118 5.07 -10.17 -5.17
CA HIS A 118 5.47 -9.71 -6.49
C HIS A 118 4.28 -9.49 -7.44
N LEU A 119 3.25 -10.33 -7.36
CA LEU A 119 2.03 -10.13 -8.14
C LEU A 119 1.31 -8.84 -7.72
N PHE A 120 1.27 -8.53 -6.42
CA PHE A 120 0.67 -7.28 -5.92
C PHE A 120 1.50 -6.04 -6.27
N GLU A 121 2.83 -6.15 -6.34
CA GLU A 121 3.71 -5.08 -6.85
C GLU A 121 3.35 -4.74 -8.30
N ASP A 122 3.29 -5.74 -9.19
CA ASP A 122 2.89 -5.57 -10.59
C ASP A 122 1.47 -5.02 -10.74
N THR A 123 0.55 -5.53 -9.91
CA THR A 123 -0.86 -5.08 -9.86
C THR A 123 -0.95 -3.61 -9.45
N ASN A 124 -0.14 -3.19 -8.48
CA ASN A 124 -0.10 -1.81 -8.02
C ASN A 124 0.44 -0.88 -9.12
N LEU A 125 1.46 -1.31 -9.88
CA LEU A 125 1.93 -0.56 -11.06
C LEU A 125 0.82 -0.41 -12.12
N CYS A 126 0.03 -1.46 -12.37
CA CYS A 126 -1.13 -1.39 -13.26
C CYS A 126 -2.21 -0.40 -12.77
N ALA A 127 -2.48 -0.36 -11.46
CA ALA A 127 -3.42 0.58 -10.88
C ALA A 127 -2.95 2.04 -11.02
N ILE A 128 -1.66 2.30 -10.74
CA ILE A 128 -1.03 3.61 -10.89
C ILE A 128 -1.06 4.05 -12.36
N HIS A 129 -0.76 3.14 -13.29
CA HIS A 129 -0.84 3.40 -14.73
C HIS A 129 -2.24 3.86 -15.16
N ALA A 130 -3.29 3.28 -14.56
CA ALA A 130 -4.68 3.66 -14.77
C ALA A 130 -5.15 4.86 -13.91
N LYS A 131 -4.24 5.64 -13.31
CA LYS A 131 -4.51 6.81 -12.45
C LYS A 131 -5.39 6.49 -11.23
N ARG A 132 -5.26 5.29 -10.66
CA ARG A 132 -5.95 4.85 -9.43
C ARG A 132 -4.94 4.52 -8.33
N VAL A 133 -5.41 4.61 -7.08
CA VAL A 133 -4.68 4.16 -5.88
C VAL A 133 -5.24 2.88 -5.28
N THR A 134 -6.40 2.44 -5.76
CA THR A 134 -7.08 1.21 -5.34
C THR A 134 -6.90 0.16 -6.43
N ILE A 135 -6.30 -0.97 -6.05
CA ILE A 135 -6.17 -2.15 -6.92
C ILE A 135 -7.53 -2.80 -7.16
N MET A 136 -7.73 -3.33 -8.36
CA MET A 136 -8.96 -3.99 -8.81
C MET A 136 -8.63 -5.35 -9.44
N GLN A 137 -9.62 -6.22 -9.57
CA GLN A 137 -9.44 -7.55 -10.18
C GLN A 137 -8.85 -7.48 -11.60
N LYS A 138 -9.23 -6.47 -12.39
CA LYS A 138 -8.69 -6.21 -13.73
C LYS A 138 -7.19 -5.92 -13.74
N ASP A 139 -6.65 -5.34 -12.67
CA ASP A 139 -5.23 -5.04 -12.55
C ASP A 139 -4.43 -6.33 -12.34
N ILE A 140 -4.97 -7.25 -11.54
CA ILE A 140 -4.38 -8.57 -11.30
C ILE A 140 -4.41 -9.39 -12.60
N GLN A 141 -5.55 -9.40 -13.30
CA GLN A 141 -5.70 -10.10 -14.58
C GLN A 141 -4.71 -9.56 -15.62
N LEU A 142 -4.55 -8.23 -15.71
CA LEU A 142 -3.58 -7.60 -16.60
C LEU A 142 -2.15 -7.99 -16.25
N ALA A 143 -1.77 -7.91 -14.97
CA ALA A 143 -0.45 -8.30 -14.49
C ALA A 143 -0.13 -9.78 -14.82
N ARG A 144 -1.06 -10.69 -14.53
CA ARG A 144 -0.94 -12.12 -14.87
C ARG A 144 -0.81 -12.35 -16.37
N ARG A 145 -1.55 -11.58 -17.19
CA ARG A 145 -1.49 -11.70 -18.65
C ARG A 145 -0.15 -11.24 -19.20
N ILE A 146 0.40 -10.14 -18.70
CA ILE A 146 1.70 -9.59 -19.14
C ILE A 146 2.84 -10.53 -18.72
N ARG A 147 2.76 -11.12 -17.52
CA ARG A 147 3.78 -12.05 -17.02
C ARG A 147 3.84 -13.38 -17.80
N GLY A 148 2.82 -13.69 -18.59
CA GLY A 148 2.76 -14.86 -19.44
C GLY A 148 2.46 -16.16 -18.70
N ALA A 149 2.49 -17.27 -19.44
CA ALA A 149 2.12 -18.61 -18.94
C ALA A 149 2.94 -19.01 -17.70
N TRP A 150 4.25 -18.74 -17.74
CA TRP A 150 5.20 -19.19 -16.72
C TRP A 150 5.16 -18.39 -15.43
N GLY A 151 4.74 -17.12 -15.48
CA GLY A 151 4.76 -16.25 -14.30
C GLY A 151 3.39 -15.87 -13.76
N GLY A 152 2.31 -15.98 -14.55
CA GLY A 152 0.98 -15.52 -14.15
C GLY A 152 -0.10 -16.59 -14.17
N LEU A 153 -0.03 -17.59 -15.05
CA LEU A 153 -1.14 -18.51 -15.34
C LEU A 153 -0.84 -19.97 -14.97
N GLY A 154 0.12 -20.20 -14.07
CA GLY A 154 0.53 -21.54 -13.62
C GLY A 154 -0.63 -22.50 -13.38
#